data_AF-A0A3C0NG75-F1
#
_entry.id   AF-A0A3C0NG75-F1
#
_cell.length_a   1.000
_cell.length_b   1.000
_cell.length_c   1.000
_cell.angle_alpha   90.00
_cell.angle_beta   90.00
_cell.angle_gamma   90.00
#
_symmetry.space_group_name_H-M   'P 1'
#
loop_
_entity.id
_entity.type
_entity.pdbx_description
1 polymer ?
#
loop_
_entity_poly.entity_id
_entity_poly.type
_entity_poly.pdbx_seq_one_letter_code
_entity_poly.pdbx_strand_id
1 'polypeptide(L)' 'MKTEKIFIRLTAYEKRQLETEAVNRGMTKSELIRSLIARFPAPV' A
#
# COMPACT_ATOMS: atom_id res chain seq x y z
N MET A 1 -17.31 -0.22 -3.46
CA MET A 1 -16.23 -0.91 -4.21
C MET A 1 -15.06 0.06 -4.40
N LYS A 2 -13.82 -0.43 -4.48
CA LYS A 2 -12.63 0.40 -4.76
C LYS A 2 -12.40 0.40 -6.28
N THR A 3 -12.68 1.51 -6.95
CA THR A 3 -12.69 1.61 -8.43
C THR A 3 -11.45 2.29 -9.01
N GLU A 4 -10.85 3.21 -8.26
CA GLU A 4 -9.72 4.01 -8.71
C GLU A 4 -8.39 3.25 -8.63
N LYS A 5 -7.53 3.44 -9.63
CA LYS A 5 -6.22 2.82 -9.72
C LYS A 5 -5.12 3.87 -9.67
N ILE A 6 -4.06 3.56 -8.93
CA ILE A 6 -2.81 4.32 -8.94
C ILE A 6 -1.68 3.41 -9.43
N PHE A 7 -0.80 3.95 -10.27
CA PHE A 7 0.38 3.25 -10.75
C PHE A 7 1.61 3.90 -10.12
N ILE A 8 2.41 3.10 -9.41
CA ILE A 8 3.61 3.56 -8.71
C ILE A 8 4.80 2.77 -9.27
N ARG A 9 5.88 3.46 -9.63
CA ARG A 9 7.16 2.82 -9.97
C ARG A 9 7.93 2.56 -8.69
N LEU A 10 8.40 1.31 -8.52
CA LEU A 10 9.20 0.88 -7.38
C LEU A 10 10.45 0.17 -7.89
N THR A 11 11.54 0.33 -7.17
CA THR A 11 12.71 -0.54 -7.29
C THR A 11 12.36 -1.96 -6.81
N ALA A 12 13.19 -2.93 -7.17
CA ALA A 12 13.03 -4.31 -6.68
C ALA A 12 13.15 -4.40 -5.14
N TYR A 13 13.96 -3.53 -4.54
CA TYR A 13 14.14 -3.47 -3.09
C TYR A 13 12.87 -2.98 -2.38
N GLU A 14 12.32 -1.84 -2.81
CA GLU A 14 11.09 -1.28 -2.23
C GLU A 14 9.91 -2.24 -2.37
N LYS A 15 9.81 -2.93 -3.52
CA LYS A 15 8.79 -3.96 -3.72
C LYS A 15 8.91 -5.09 -2.69
N ARG A 16 10.13 -5.58 -2.43
CA ARG A 16 10.37 -6.64 -1.43
C ARG A 16 10.07 -6.17 0.00
N GLN A 17 10.43 -4.94 0.33
CA GLN A 17 10.09 -4.35 1.62
C GLN A 17 8.57 -4.29 1.82
N LEU A 18 7.84 -3.82 0.80
CA LEU A 18 6.38 -3.77 0.83
C LEU A 18 5.76 -5.16 0.98
N GLU A 19 6.28 -6.16 0.28
CA GLU A 19 5.82 -7.55 0.37
C GLU A 19 6.04 -8.13 1.77
N THR A 20 7.23 -7.94 2.32
CA THR A 20 7.59 -8.43 3.66
C THR A 20 6.68 -7.82 4.72
N GLU A 21 6.48 -6.50 4.68
CA GLU A 21 5.64 -5.82 5.66
C GLU A 21 4.16 -6.19 5.53
N ALA A 22 3.69 -6.40 4.30
CA ALA A 22 2.33 -6.86 4.06
C ALA A 22 2.11 -8.25 4.69
N VAL A 23 3.06 -9.17 4.49
CA VAL A 23 3.02 -10.51 5.12
C VAL A 23 3.05 -10.42 6.64
N ASN A 24 3.95 -9.63 7.22
CA ASN A 24 4.05 -9.45 8.68
C ASN A 24 2.73 -8.99 9.32
N ARG A 25 1.94 -8.20 8.58
CA ARG A 25 0.65 -7.68 9.05
C ARG A 25 -0.55 -8.53 8.64
N GLY A 26 -0.35 -9.66 7.95
CA GLY A 26 -1.44 -10.47 7.40
C GLY A 26 -2.27 -9.73 6.35
N MET A 27 -1.66 -8.81 5.62
CA MET A 27 -2.31 -7.95 4.61
C MET A 27 -1.77 -8.24 3.21
N THR A 28 -2.56 -7.92 2.20
CA THR A 28 -2.05 -7.76 0.83
C THR A 28 -1.28 -6.44 0.69
N LYS A 29 -0.37 -6.35 -0.29
CA LYS A 29 0.33 -5.08 -0.63
C LYS A 29 -0.64 -3.91 -0.79
N SER A 30 -1.76 -4.12 -1.47
CA SER A 30 -2.77 -3.09 -1.71
C SER A 30 -3.51 -2.69 -0.42
N GLU A 31 -3.73 -3.61 0.51
CA GLU A 31 -4.29 -3.28 1.82
C GLU A 31 -3.32 -2.48 2.67
N LEU A 32 -2.04 -2.87 2.67
CA LEU A 32 -1.00 -2.13 3.37
C LEU A 32 -0.92 -0.69 2.86
N ILE A 33 -0.80 -0.48 1.54
CA ILE A 33 -0.77 0.87 0.94
C ILE A 33 -2.02 1.67 1.34
N ARG A 34 -3.20 1.07 1.27
CA ARG A 34 -4.45 1.76 1.69
C ARG A 34 -4.48 2.06 3.18
N SER A 35 -3.96 1.18 4.03
CA SER A 35 -3.87 1.43 5.47
C SER A 35 -2.94 2.60 5.80
N LEU A 36 -1.91 2.81 4.98
CA LEU A 36 -1.02 3.97 5.09
C LEU A 36 -1.72 5.23 4.60
N ILE A 37 -2.39 5.17 3.44
CA ILE A 37 -3.18 6.30 2.90
C ILE A 37 -4.28 6.73 3.88
N ALA A 38 -4.93 5.78 4.56
CA ALA A 38 -5.99 6.07 5.53
C ALA A 38 -5.52 6.87 6.77
N ARG A 39 -4.20 7.00 6.97
CA ARG A 39 -3.62 7.83 8.04
C ARG A 39 -3.45 9.29 7.62
N PHE A 40 -3.62 9.61 6.34
CA PHE A 40 -3.62 10.99 5.88
C PHE A 40 -4.88 11.72 6.35
N PRO A 41 -4.82 13.06 6.54
CA PRO A 41 -6.00 13.84 6.88
C PRO A 41 -7.09 13.67 5.81
N ALA A 42 -8.35 13.88 6.22
CA ALA A 42 -9.46 13.88 5.28
C ALA A 42 -9.23 14.91 4.17
N PRO A 43 -9.53 14.57 2.90
CA PRO A 43 -9.44 15.54 1.81
C PRO A 43 -10.42 16.70 2.07
N VAL A 44 -9.99 17.91 1.70
CA VAL A 44 -10.80 19.14 1.77
C VAL A 44 -11.64 19.28 0.50
#